data_AF-A0AAN0K1M2-F1
#
_entry.id   AF-A0AAN0K1M2-F1
#
_cell.length_a   1.000
_cell.length_b   1.000
_cell.length_c   1.000
_cell.angle_alpha   90.00
_cell.angle_beta   90.00
_cell.angle_gamma   90.00
#
_symmetry.space_group_name_H-M   'P 1'
#
loop_
_entity.id
_entity.type
_entity.pdbx_description
1 polymer ?
#
loop_
_entity_poly.entity_id
_entity_poly.type
_entity_poly.pdbx_seq_one_letter_code
_entity_poly.pdbx_strand_id
1 'polypeptide(L)'
;MATPFSRRQLHALDIDDLAEILHLLKRHGYSGTSYYDLGLYLGLLPRTLDVIEKNNKEDVNSCLRECLKAWLQQTNDVHIMGVDPTYHSLIQALRKLGENAVANGIDREKHPACVIFTQYESNECIVAALPSLAILLSKEKIIDEMLVPSTGKVLLKAVKEAVCADYHNLEKFVTILMNSNAHLVTAIAVSMLKDY
;
A
#
# COMPACT_ATOMS: atom_id res chain seq x y z
N MET A 1 -10.44 -14.36 26.43
CA MET A 1 -10.21 -12.91 26.24
C MET A 1 -9.23 -12.77 25.09
N ALA A 2 -9.69 -12.23 23.97
CA ALA A 2 -8.89 -12.10 22.76
C ALA A 2 -7.82 -11.02 22.95
N THR A 3 -6.57 -11.36 22.67
CA THR A 3 -5.48 -10.41 22.52
C THR A 3 -5.78 -9.49 21.33
N PRO A 4 -5.56 -8.16 21.43
CA PRO A 4 -5.68 -7.30 20.28
C PRO A 4 -4.53 -7.64 19.33
N PHE A 5 -4.87 -8.11 18.13
CA PHE A 5 -3.95 -8.19 17.00
C PHE A 5 -3.16 -6.88 16.92
N SER A 6 -1.84 -6.97 17.03
CA SER A 6 -0.96 -5.83 16.76
C SER A 6 -1.22 -5.36 15.34
N ARG A 7 -1.94 -4.24 15.20
CA ARG A 7 -2.05 -3.49 13.95
C ARG A 7 -0.63 -3.36 13.39
N ARG A 8 -0.40 -3.91 12.20
CA ARG A 8 0.76 -3.56 11.39
C ARG A 8 0.87 -2.04 11.43
N GLN A 9 2.03 -1.51 11.81
CA GLN A 9 2.30 -0.07 11.71
C GLN A 9 2.37 0.29 10.22
N LEU A 10 1.21 0.35 9.58
CA LEU A 10 1.01 1.12 8.36
C LEU A 10 1.19 2.57 8.78
N HIS A 11 1.95 3.36 8.02
CA HIS A 11 2.03 4.80 8.25
C HIS A 11 0.64 5.38 7.96
N ALA A 12 -0.17 5.51 9.00
CA ALA A 12 -1.51 6.06 8.91
C ALA A 12 -1.38 7.53 8.49
N LEU A 13 -2.16 7.91 7.48
CA LEU A 13 -2.32 9.28 7.06
C LEU A 13 -3.34 9.95 7.96
N ASP A 14 -3.13 11.22 8.23
CA ASP A 14 -4.09 12.05 8.97
C ASP A 14 -4.47 13.31 8.18
N ILE A 15 -5.18 14.22 8.83
CA ILE A 15 -5.68 15.44 8.19
C ILE A 15 -4.55 16.36 7.71
N ASP A 16 -3.36 16.30 8.32
CA ASP A 16 -2.23 17.14 7.97
C ASP A 16 -1.59 16.70 6.63
N ASP A 17 -1.80 15.45 6.22
CA ASP A 17 -1.37 14.91 4.92
C ASP A 17 -2.24 15.37 3.74
N LEU A 18 -3.39 15.99 3.98
CA LEU A 18 -4.36 16.34 2.94
C LEU A 18 -3.75 17.17 1.80
N ALA A 19 -2.92 18.15 2.14
CA ALA A 19 -2.29 19.03 1.16
C ALA A 19 -1.33 18.26 0.22
N GLU A 20 -0.56 17.33 0.79
CA GLU A 20 0.38 16.48 0.06
C GLU A 20 -0.37 15.51 -0.86
N ILE A 21 -1.46 14.89 -0.37
CA ILE A 21 -2.28 13.96 -1.16
C ILE A 21 -2.91 14.67 -2.37
N LEU A 22 -3.49 15.86 -2.17
CA LEU A 22 -4.03 16.68 -3.25
C LEU A 22 -2.96 17.04 -4.29
N HIS A 23 -1.77 17.37 -3.82
CA HIS A 23 -0.64 17.71 -4.68
C HIS A 23 -0.18 16.50 -5.52
N LEU A 24 -0.08 15.31 -4.92
CA LEU A 24 0.28 14.07 -5.62
C LEU A 24 -0.74 13.69 -6.69
N LEU A 25 -2.03 13.70 -6.33
CA LEU A 25 -3.11 13.41 -7.27
C LEU A 25 -3.02 14.33 -8.49
N LYS A 26 -2.86 15.65 -8.26
CA LYS A 26 -2.72 16.64 -9.33
C LYS A 26 -1.44 16.42 -10.14
N ARG A 27 -0.30 16.18 -9.48
CA ARG A 27 1.01 15.95 -10.13
C ARG A 27 0.96 14.76 -11.08
N HIS A 28 0.27 13.69 -10.71
CA HIS A 28 0.14 12.50 -11.54
C HIS A 28 -1.07 12.52 -12.49
N GLY A 29 -1.77 13.65 -12.59
CA GLY A 29 -2.78 13.89 -13.63
C GLY A 29 -4.21 13.47 -13.27
N TYR A 30 -4.52 13.24 -11.99
CA TYR A 30 -5.89 12.97 -11.57
C TYR A 30 -6.76 14.24 -11.72
N SER A 31 -7.86 14.14 -12.47
CA SER A 31 -8.76 15.26 -12.75
C SER A 31 -9.67 15.64 -11.59
N GLY A 32 -9.91 14.71 -10.66
CA GLY A 32 -10.86 14.88 -9.55
C GLY A 32 -12.34 14.71 -9.93
N THR A 33 -12.68 14.58 -11.21
CA THR A 33 -14.09 14.52 -11.67
C THR A 33 -14.84 13.30 -11.15
N SER A 34 -14.12 12.22 -10.87
CA SER A 34 -14.62 10.97 -10.31
C SER A 34 -14.48 10.89 -8.78
N TYR A 35 -14.47 12.03 -8.07
CA TYR A 35 -14.31 12.05 -6.60
C TYR A 35 -15.38 11.23 -5.88
N TYR A 36 -16.61 11.16 -6.41
CA TYR A 36 -17.70 10.42 -5.80
C TYR A 36 -17.37 8.92 -5.75
N ASP A 37 -17.01 8.33 -6.90
CA ASP A 37 -16.63 6.91 -7.00
C ASP A 37 -15.34 6.61 -6.22
N LEU A 38 -14.37 7.53 -6.27
CA LEU A 38 -13.15 7.42 -5.45
C LEU A 38 -13.52 7.35 -3.96
N GLY A 39 -14.41 8.22 -3.49
CA GLY A 39 -14.90 8.25 -2.12
C GLY A 39 -15.57 6.94 -1.69
N LEU A 40 -16.38 6.35 -2.57
CA LEU A 40 -16.98 5.02 -2.32
C LEU A 40 -15.90 3.94 -2.15
N TYR A 41 -14.88 3.91 -3.01
CA TYR A 41 -13.79 2.94 -2.90
C TYR A 41 -12.89 3.16 -1.68
N LEU A 42 -12.84 4.40 -1.16
CA LEU A 42 -12.18 4.75 0.10
C LEU A 42 -13.04 4.43 1.35
N GLY A 43 -14.27 3.92 1.15
CA GLY A 43 -15.17 3.47 2.21
C GLY A 43 -16.10 4.55 2.74
N LEU A 44 -16.24 5.69 2.06
CA LEU A 44 -17.22 6.71 2.42
C LEU A 44 -18.63 6.25 2.08
N LEU A 45 -19.58 6.61 2.93
CA LEU A 45 -20.99 6.33 2.71
C LEU A 45 -21.58 7.24 1.63
N PRO A 46 -22.52 6.76 0.79
CA PRO A 46 -23.20 7.58 -0.22
C PRO A 46 -23.81 8.86 0.38
N ARG A 47 -24.45 8.76 1.56
CA ARG A 47 -25.02 9.92 2.27
C ARG A 47 -24.00 11.03 2.53
N THR A 48 -22.74 10.69 2.79
CA THR A 48 -21.67 11.67 3.02
C THR A 48 -21.32 12.37 1.71
N LEU A 49 -21.17 11.58 0.64
CA LEU A 49 -20.82 12.09 -0.68
C LEU A 49 -21.92 12.99 -1.26
N ASP A 50 -23.19 12.64 -1.04
CA ASP A 50 -24.34 13.46 -1.43
C ASP A 50 -24.34 14.84 -0.73
N VAL A 51 -23.95 14.87 0.55
CA VAL A 51 -23.80 16.12 1.31
C VAL A 51 -22.63 16.95 0.77
N ILE A 52 -21.50 16.31 0.47
CA ILE A 52 -20.32 16.97 -0.12
C ILE A 52 -20.68 17.59 -1.47
N GLU A 53 -21.33 16.84 -2.35
CA GLU A 53 -21.78 17.30 -3.67
C GLU A 53 -22.74 18.48 -3.57
N LYS A 54 -23.73 18.39 -2.67
CA LYS A 54 -24.72 19.45 -2.47
C LYS A 54 -24.10 20.75 -1.95
N ASN A 55 -23.09 20.66 -1.09
CA ASN A 55 -22.45 21.82 -0.47
C ASN A 55 -21.43 22.51 -1.38
N ASN A 56 -20.85 21.78 -2.35
CA ASN A 56 -19.78 22.25 -3.22
C ASN A 56 -20.17 22.17 -4.70
N LYS A 57 -21.45 22.42 -5.00
CA LYS A 57 -21.98 22.32 -6.36
C LYS A 57 -21.10 23.07 -7.36
N GLU A 58 -20.82 22.40 -8.47
CA GLU A 58 -20.02 22.91 -9.61
C GLU A 58 -18.52 23.13 -9.33
N ASP A 59 -18.03 22.88 -8.11
CA ASP A 59 -16.60 22.92 -7.79
C ASP A 59 -16.05 21.51 -7.48
N VAL A 60 -15.60 20.84 -8.56
CA VAL A 60 -14.97 19.52 -8.50
C VAL A 60 -13.78 19.48 -7.54
N ASN A 61 -12.99 20.56 -7.43
CA ASN A 61 -11.82 20.59 -6.57
C ASN A 61 -12.22 20.64 -5.08
N SER A 62 -13.27 21.41 -4.77
CA SER A 62 -13.81 21.46 -3.41
C SER A 62 -14.48 20.14 -3.02
N CYS A 63 -15.21 19.51 -3.94
CA CYS A 63 -15.76 18.16 -3.74
C CYS A 63 -14.67 17.11 -3.44
N LEU A 64 -13.60 17.08 -4.25
CA LEU A 64 -12.48 16.16 -4.02
C LEU A 64 -11.79 16.42 -2.67
N ARG A 65 -11.58 17.69 -2.32
CA ARG A 65 -10.96 18.08 -1.05
C ARG A 65 -11.77 17.59 0.15
N GLU A 66 -13.08 17.85 0.18
CA GLU A 66 -13.93 17.43 1.30
C GLU A 66 -14.11 15.91 1.33
N CYS A 67 -14.09 15.23 0.18
CA CYS A 67 -14.05 13.76 0.10
C CYS A 67 -12.80 13.19 0.79
N LEU A 68 -11.61 13.68 0.43
CA LEU A 68 -10.36 13.20 1.01
C LEU A 68 -10.25 13.54 2.50
N LYS A 69 -10.71 14.73 2.90
CA LYS A 69 -10.79 15.13 4.31
C LYS A 69 -11.69 14.20 5.11
N ALA A 70 -12.87 13.86 4.60
CA ALA A 70 -13.78 12.91 5.24
C ALA A 70 -13.14 11.53 5.40
N TRP A 71 -12.39 11.06 4.40
CA TRP A 71 -11.67 9.80 4.44
C TRP A 71 -10.55 9.81 5.50
N LEU A 72 -9.74 10.87 5.56
CA LEU A 72 -8.64 11.00 6.53
C LEU A 72 -9.12 11.11 7.98
N GLN A 73 -10.28 11.75 8.21
CA GLN A 73 -10.82 11.94 9.54
C GLN A 73 -11.50 10.69 10.13
N GLN A 74 -11.82 9.68 9.30
CA GLN A 74 -12.44 8.41 9.70
C GLN A 74 -13.57 8.53 10.73
N THR A 75 -14.44 9.55 10.61
CA THR A 75 -15.52 9.70 11.59
C THR A 75 -16.54 8.56 11.42
N ASN A 76 -16.92 7.92 12.54
CA ASN A 76 -17.78 6.73 12.54
C ASN A 76 -19.14 6.95 11.83
N ASP A 77 -19.61 8.20 11.74
CA ASP A 77 -20.87 8.55 11.08
C ASP A 77 -20.77 8.67 9.56
N VAL A 78 -19.55 8.61 9.01
CA VAL A 78 -19.22 8.95 7.62
C VAL A 78 -18.60 7.77 6.85
N HIS A 79 -18.08 6.77 7.56
CA HIS A 79 -17.19 5.73 7.02
C HIS A 79 -17.66 4.31 7.37
N ILE A 80 -17.58 3.38 6.40
CA ILE A 80 -17.73 1.94 6.69
C ILE A 80 -16.39 1.45 7.25
N MET A 81 -16.38 1.06 8.52
CA MET A 81 -15.19 0.52 9.20
C MET A 81 -14.48 -0.54 8.33
N GLY A 82 -13.19 -0.34 8.07
CA GLY A 82 -12.35 -1.37 7.43
C GLY A 82 -11.29 -0.89 6.44
N VAL A 83 -11.27 0.40 6.06
CA VAL A 83 -10.24 0.98 5.18
C VAL A 83 -9.45 2.04 5.95
N ASP A 84 -8.23 1.68 6.38
CA ASP A 84 -7.31 2.61 7.04
C ASP A 84 -6.82 3.68 6.03
N PRO A 85 -6.62 4.94 6.46
CA PRO A 85 -6.22 6.01 5.57
C PRO A 85 -4.72 5.87 5.33
N THR A 86 -4.33 5.27 4.22
CA THR A 86 -2.93 5.00 3.88
C THR A 86 -2.72 5.28 2.39
N TYR A 87 -1.49 5.53 1.98
CA TYR A 87 -1.19 5.61 0.54
C TYR A 87 -1.58 4.31 -0.17
N HIS A 88 -1.43 3.16 0.51
CA HIS A 88 -1.85 1.86 -0.02
C HIS A 88 -3.34 1.80 -0.36
N SER A 89 -4.22 2.22 0.57
CA SER A 89 -5.67 2.21 0.31
C SER A 89 -6.08 3.23 -0.75
N LEU A 90 -5.42 4.40 -0.81
CA LEU A 90 -5.60 5.37 -1.89
C LEU A 90 -5.24 4.77 -3.26
N ILE A 91 -4.07 4.13 -3.36
CA ILE A 91 -3.60 3.49 -4.60
C ILE A 91 -4.56 2.37 -5.02
N GLN A 92 -5.04 1.55 -4.08
CA GLN A 92 -6.02 0.51 -4.39
C GLN A 92 -7.35 1.11 -4.90
N ALA A 93 -7.83 2.19 -4.29
CA ALA A 93 -9.06 2.87 -4.72
C ALA A 93 -8.91 3.45 -6.14
N LEU A 94 -7.78 4.10 -6.43
CA LEU A 94 -7.45 4.59 -7.78
C LEU A 94 -7.39 3.46 -8.82
N ARG A 95 -6.80 2.31 -8.47
CA ARG A 95 -6.78 1.13 -9.35
C ARG A 95 -8.18 0.59 -9.63
N LYS A 96 -9.05 0.51 -8.62
CA LYS A 96 -10.46 0.11 -8.79
C LYS A 96 -11.24 1.08 -9.68
N LEU A 97 -10.92 2.37 -9.58
CA LEU A 97 -11.48 3.42 -10.42
C LEU A 97 -10.95 3.39 -11.86
N GLY A 98 -9.86 2.68 -12.13
CA GLY A 98 -9.21 2.61 -13.44
C GLY A 98 -8.10 3.65 -13.66
N GLU A 99 -7.82 4.49 -12.66
CA GLU A 99 -6.76 5.52 -12.63
C GLU A 99 -5.37 4.91 -12.42
N ASN A 100 -5.02 3.90 -13.23
CA ASN A 100 -3.81 3.11 -13.08
C ASN A 100 -2.53 3.93 -13.24
N ALA A 101 -2.53 4.94 -14.13
CA ALA A 101 -1.38 5.82 -14.32
C ALA A 101 -1.12 6.69 -13.07
N VAL A 102 -2.18 7.28 -12.50
CA VAL A 102 -2.11 8.06 -11.26
C VAL A 102 -1.63 7.18 -10.11
N ALA A 103 -2.26 6.01 -9.93
CA ALA A 103 -1.89 5.03 -8.91
C ALA A 103 -0.41 4.66 -9.00
N ASN A 104 0.10 4.33 -10.20
CA ASN A 104 1.50 3.96 -10.39
C ASN A 104 2.47 5.12 -10.11
N GLY A 105 2.07 6.36 -10.41
CA GLY A 105 2.85 7.55 -10.08
C GLY A 105 3.02 7.71 -8.57
N ILE A 106 1.91 7.67 -7.84
CA ILE A 106 1.90 7.77 -6.36
C ILE A 106 2.65 6.59 -5.74
N ASP A 107 2.45 5.38 -6.25
CA ASP A 107 3.12 4.17 -5.76
C ASP A 107 4.65 4.30 -5.90
N ARG A 108 5.15 4.89 -7.00
CA ARG A 108 6.59 5.16 -7.17
C ARG A 108 7.13 6.19 -6.19
N GLU A 109 6.38 7.26 -5.93
CA GLU A 109 6.84 8.33 -5.03
C GLU A 109 6.74 7.96 -3.55
N LYS A 110 5.73 7.17 -3.17
CA LYS A 110 5.43 6.85 -1.76
C LYS A 110 5.80 5.44 -1.35
N HIS A 111 5.93 4.51 -2.30
CA HIS A 111 6.37 3.14 -2.06
C HIS A 111 7.41 2.70 -3.12
N PRO A 112 8.56 3.38 -3.24
CA PRO A 112 9.61 2.96 -4.17
C PRO A 112 9.97 1.48 -3.97
N ALA A 113 9.94 1.02 -2.71
CA ALA A 113 10.15 -0.37 -2.34
C ALA A 113 9.30 -1.39 -3.12
N CYS A 114 8.01 -1.12 -3.31
CA CYS A 114 7.09 -2.03 -4.01
C CYS A 114 7.45 -2.10 -5.51
N VAL A 115 7.80 -0.95 -6.10
CA VAL A 115 8.24 -0.86 -7.50
C VAL A 115 9.56 -1.59 -7.72
N ILE A 116 10.52 -1.42 -6.82
CA ILE A 116 11.80 -2.13 -6.87
C ILE A 116 11.56 -3.62 -6.77
N PHE A 117 10.74 -4.05 -5.81
CA PHE A 117 10.39 -5.45 -5.63
C PHE A 117 9.79 -6.07 -6.91
N THR A 118 8.95 -5.33 -7.65
CA THR A 118 8.33 -5.86 -8.88
C THR A 118 9.34 -6.27 -9.96
N GLN A 119 10.54 -5.68 -9.97
CA GLN A 119 11.61 -6.04 -10.91
C GLN A 119 12.14 -7.47 -10.66
N TYR A 120 11.94 -7.99 -9.45
CA TYR A 120 12.48 -9.26 -8.99
C TYR A 120 11.41 -10.35 -8.81
N GLU A 121 10.14 -10.06 -9.13
CA GLU A 121 9.01 -10.99 -8.94
C GLU A 121 9.12 -12.29 -9.75
N SER A 122 9.84 -12.24 -10.86
CA SER A 122 10.07 -13.41 -11.73
C SER A 122 11.41 -14.09 -11.48
N ASN A 123 12.15 -13.69 -10.43
CA ASN A 123 13.48 -14.23 -10.16
C ASN A 123 13.40 -15.64 -9.54
N GLU A 124 13.77 -16.66 -10.31
CA GLU A 124 13.70 -18.06 -9.88
C GLU A 124 14.63 -18.38 -8.70
N CYS A 125 15.78 -17.70 -8.59
CA CYS A 125 16.71 -17.91 -7.48
C CYS A 125 16.11 -17.46 -6.15
N ILE A 126 15.43 -16.31 -6.13
CA ILE A 126 14.69 -15.87 -4.94
C ILE A 126 13.59 -16.87 -4.62
N VAL A 127 12.75 -17.21 -5.60
CA VAL A 127 11.63 -18.15 -5.39
C VAL A 127 12.12 -19.48 -4.81
N ALA A 128 13.23 -20.02 -5.30
CA ALA A 128 13.80 -21.26 -4.80
C ALA A 128 14.36 -21.15 -3.36
N ALA A 129 14.84 -19.97 -2.96
CA ALA A 129 15.41 -19.74 -1.63
C ALA A 129 14.36 -19.43 -0.55
N LEU A 130 13.21 -18.86 -0.91
CA LEU A 130 12.20 -18.43 0.07
C LEU A 130 11.72 -19.51 1.06
N PRO A 131 11.49 -20.78 0.65
CA PRO A 131 11.06 -21.81 1.59
C PRO A 131 12.05 -22.05 2.74
N SER A 132 13.37 -21.97 2.50
CA SER A 132 14.38 -22.14 3.56
C SER A 132 14.50 -20.91 4.46
N LEU A 133 14.05 -19.74 3.99
CA LEU A 133 14.05 -18.47 4.72
C LEU A 133 12.70 -18.16 5.40
N ALA A 134 11.67 -18.98 5.18
CA ALA A 134 10.29 -18.73 5.64
C ALA A 134 10.19 -18.47 7.15
N ILE A 135 10.96 -19.20 7.96
CA ILE A 135 11.01 -19.01 9.41
C ILE A 135 11.55 -17.61 9.78
N LEU A 136 12.57 -17.12 9.06
CA LEU A 136 13.13 -15.79 9.29
C LEU A 136 12.15 -14.70 8.86
N LEU A 137 11.48 -14.88 7.72
CA LEU A 137 10.44 -13.97 7.22
C LEU A 137 9.28 -13.84 8.22
N SER A 138 8.87 -14.94 8.84
CA SER A 138 7.84 -14.94 9.88
C SER A 138 8.31 -14.24 11.16
N LYS A 139 9.55 -14.49 11.60
CA LYS A 139 10.14 -13.81 12.77
C LYS A 139 10.22 -12.30 12.61
N GLU A 140 10.57 -11.81 11.42
CA GLU A 140 10.58 -10.38 11.09
C GLU A 140 9.18 -9.80 10.83
N LYS A 141 8.12 -10.60 11.02
CA LYS A 141 6.70 -10.23 10.81
C LYS A 141 6.41 -9.75 9.38
N ILE A 142 7.20 -10.19 8.41
CA ILE A 142 6.98 -9.90 6.99
C ILE A 142 5.85 -10.79 6.46
N ILE A 143 5.82 -12.05 6.87
CA ILE A 143 4.76 -13.01 6.50
C ILE A 143 4.08 -13.57 7.75
N ASP A 144 2.85 -14.06 7.57
CA ASP A 144 2.12 -14.77 8.62
C ASP A 144 2.79 -16.13 8.92
N GLU A 145 2.87 -16.51 10.19
CA GLU A 145 3.42 -17.80 10.64
C GLU A 145 2.62 -18.98 10.07
N MET A 146 1.31 -18.79 9.85
CA MET A 146 0.43 -19.80 9.24
C MET A 146 0.80 -20.13 7.79
N LEU A 147 1.59 -19.28 7.13
CA LEU A 147 2.10 -19.54 5.79
C LEU A 147 3.33 -20.47 5.79
N VAL A 148 3.83 -20.91 6.94
CA VAL A 148 5.00 -21.80 7.02
C VAL A 148 4.54 -23.24 7.32
N PRO A 149 4.81 -24.24 6.46
CA PRO A 149 5.56 -24.18 5.20
C PRO A 149 4.69 -23.88 3.96
N SER A 150 5.17 -23.01 3.07
CA SER A 150 4.53 -22.71 1.77
C SER A 150 5.55 -22.73 0.64
N THR A 151 5.05 -22.74 -0.61
CA THR A 151 5.90 -22.64 -1.80
C THR A 151 6.52 -21.25 -1.91
N GLY A 152 7.68 -21.16 -2.58
CA GLY A 152 8.35 -19.88 -2.80
C GLY A 152 7.49 -18.83 -3.51
N LYS A 153 6.62 -19.25 -4.45
CA LYS A 153 5.70 -18.33 -5.14
C LYS A 153 4.67 -17.72 -4.20
N VAL A 154 4.12 -18.51 -3.29
CA VAL A 154 3.16 -18.04 -2.27
C VAL A 154 3.86 -17.09 -1.30
N LEU A 155 5.05 -17.45 -0.83
CA LEU A 155 5.85 -16.62 0.06
C LEU A 155 6.24 -15.28 -0.61
N LEU A 156 6.65 -15.30 -1.88
CA LEU A 156 7.03 -14.09 -2.61
C LEU A 156 5.86 -13.12 -2.74
N LYS A 157 4.66 -13.63 -3.01
CA LYS A 157 3.43 -12.82 -3.06
C LYS A 157 3.13 -12.18 -1.70
N ALA A 158 3.24 -12.95 -0.61
CA ALA A 158 3.02 -12.42 0.74
C ALA A 158 4.07 -11.35 1.12
N VAL A 159 5.33 -11.55 0.76
CA VAL A 159 6.39 -10.54 0.95
C VAL A 159 6.08 -9.29 0.15
N LYS A 160 5.67 -9.41 -1.12
CA LYS A 160 5.25 -8.26 -1.93
C LYS A 160 4.13 -7.48 -1.24
N GLU A 161 3.08 -8.17 -0.79
CA GLU A 161 1.96 -7.53 -0.08
C GLU A 161 2.44 -6.81 1.19
N ALA A 162 3.39 -7.39 1.93
CA ALA A 162 3.99 -6.76 3.11
C ALA A 162 4.88 -5.55 2.79
N VAL A 163 5.66 -5.60 1.71
CA VAL A 163 6.49 -4.48 1.23
C VAL A 163 5.63 -3.32 0.72
N CYS A 164 4.56 -3.61 -0.02
CA CYS A 164 3.63 -2.60 -0.51
C CYS A 164 2.71 -2.04 0.61
N ALA A 165 2.69 -2.70 1.78
CA ALA A 165 2.01 -2.23 2.97
C ALA A 165 2.94 -1.36 3.86
N ASP A 166 4.21 -1.75 4.00
CA ASP A 166 5.22 -1.01 4.74
C ASP A 166 6.58 -1.15 4.04
N TYR A 167 7.08 -0.03 3.51
CA TYR A 167 8.28 0.01 2.67
C TYR A 167 9.55 -0.46 3.41
N HIS A 168 9.61 -0.33 4.74
CA HIS A 168 10.73 -0.82 5.54
C HIS A 168 10.85 -2.34 5.50
N ASN A 169 9.79 -3.05 5.14
CA ASN A 169 9.85 -4.50 4.98
C ASN A 169 10.74 -4.92 3.81
N LEU A 170 11.06 -4.03 2.85
CA LEU A 170 12.03 -4.34 1.82
C LEU A 170 13.44 -4.49 2.41
N GLU A 171 13.86 -3.59 3.30
CA GLU A 171 15.17 -3.67 3.97
C GLU A 171 15.29 -4.93 4.84
N LYS A 172 14.23 -5.26 5.60
CA LYS A 172 14.18 -6.50 6.38
C LYS A 172 14.24 -7.72 5.46
N PHE A 173 13.49 -7.70 4.36
CA PHE A 173 13.48 -8.79 3.38
C PHE A 173 14.86 -9.00 2.75
N VAL A 174 15.51 -7.93 2.29
CA VAL A 174 16.88 -7.97 1.77
C VAL A 174 17.83 -8.54 2.82
N THR A 175 17.75 -8.08 4.07
CA THR A 175 18.62 -8.57 5.16
C THR A 175 18.48 -10.08 5.34
N ILE A 176 17.26 -10.61 5.22
CA ILE A 176 17.01 -12.06 5.25
C ILE A 176 17.61 -12.76 4.04
N LEU A 177 17.47 -12.20 2.82
CA LEU A 177 18.09 -12.76 1.62
C LEU A 177 19.63 -12.79 1.71
N MET A 178 20.23 -11.78 2.34
CA MET A 178 21.68 -11.71 2.60
C MET A 178 22.16 -12.82 3.54
N ASN A 179 21.29 -13.29 4.44
CA ASN A 179 21.57 -14.43 5.33
C ASN A 179 21.43 -15.80 4.65
N SER A 180 21.10 -15.83 3.35
CA SER A 180 21.09 -17.08 2.60
C SER A 180 22.51 -17.55 2.29
N ASN A 181 22.72 -18.86 2.30
CA ASN A 181 24.01 -19.46 1.91
C ASN A 181 24.24 -19.43 0.37
N ALA A 182 23.34 -18.83 -0.39
CA ALA A 182 23.37 -18.83 -1.85
C ALA A 182 23.91 -17.50 -2.38
N HIS A 183 25.14 -17.51 -2.90
CA HIS A 183 25.83 -16.31 -3.41
C HIS A 183 25.00 -15.50 -4.42
N LEU A 184 24.26 -16.18 -5.31
CA LEU A 184 23.39 -15.51 -6.28
C LEU A 184 22.25 -14.73 -5.59
N VAL A 185 21.67 -15.28 -4.54
CA VAL A 185 20.58 -14.65 -3.78
C VAL A 185 21.10 -13.42 -3.02
N THR A 186 22.28 -13.53 -2.41
CA THR A 186 22.98 -12.39 -1.79
C THR A 186 23.29 -11.29 -2.81
N ALA A 187 23.76 -11.62 -4.01
CA ALA A 187 24.05 -10.64 -5.06
C ALA A 187 22.78 -9.91 -5.55
N ILE A 188 21.66 -10.63 -5.66
CA ILE A 188 20.37 -10.04 -6.00
C ILE A 188 19.89 -9.11 -4.88
N ALA A 189 20.03 -9.50 -3.61
CA ALA A 189 19.69 -8.65 -2.46
C ALA A 189 20.50 -7.35 -2.43
N VAL A 190 21.80 -7.39 -2.75
CA VAL A 190 22.62 -6.18 -2.91
C VAL A 190 22.12 -5.30 -4.05
N SER A 191 21.63 -5.88 -5.14
CA SER A 191 21.08 -5.12 -6.27
C SER A 191 19.76 -4.44 -5.87
N MET A 192 18.89 -5.13 -5.12
CA MET A 192 17.67 -4.54 -4.56
C MET A 192 17.94 -3.30 -3.69
N LEU A 193 19.02 -3.30 -2.88
CA LEU A 193 19.40 -2.13 -2.08
C LEU A 193 19.95 -0.98 -2.90
N LYS A 194 20.58 -1.24 -4.05
CA LYS A 194 21.08 -0.18 -4.94
C LYS A 194 19.95 0.51 -5.69
N ASP A 195 18.89 -0.24 -5.96
CA ASP A 195 17.71 0.26 -6.65
C ASP A 195 16.74 0.96 -5.68
N TYR A 196 16.93 0.81 -4.36
CA TYR A 196 16.17 1.38 -3.24
C TYR A 196 16.70 2.72 -2.76
#